data_AF-A0A7H4M416-F1
#
_entry.id   AF-A0A7H4M416-F1
#
_cell.length_a   1.000
_cell.length_b   1.000
_cell.length_c   1.000
_cell.angle_alpha   90.00
_cell.angle_beta   90.00
_cell.angle_gamma   90.00
#
_symmetry.space_group_name_H-M   'P 1'
#
loop_
_entity.id
_entity.type
_entity.pdbx_description
1 polymer ?
#
loop_
_entity_poly.entity_id
_entity_poly.type
_entity_poly.pdbx_seq_one_letter_code
_entity_poly.pdbx_strand_id
1 'polypeptide(L)'
;MLSYLSSHDTSLFREGGSTAAELLLLAPGAVQIFYGDESSRPFGPTGSDPLQGTRSDMNWQDVSGKAARSVTHWEKLGQFRARHPAIGMGKQTTLSMAKGYGFIRETGDDKVMVVWAGQQ
;
A
#
# COMPACT_ATOMS: atom_id res chain seq x y z
N MET A 1 14.36 -7.58 -2.14
CA MET A 1 13.81 -6.40 -2.83
C MET A 1 12.90 -5.66 -1.87
N LEU A 2 12.96 -4.33 -1.87
CA LEU A 2 12.12 -3.44 -1.06
C LEU A 2 11.22 -2.64 -2.00
N SER A 3 9.91 -2.77 -1.80
CA SER A 3 8.88 -2.05 -2.57
C SER A 3 8.38 -0.85 -1.77
N TYR A 4 8.21 0.29 -2.43
CA TYR A 4 7.64 1.52 -1.86
C TYR A 4 6.87 2.27 -2.94
N LEU A 5 5.83 3.01 -2.54
CA LEU A 5 5.00 3.78 -3.47
C LEU A 5 5.41 5.25 -3.56
N SER A 6 5.90 5.80 -2.46
CA SER A 6 6.34 7.18 -2.34
C SER A 6 7.61 7.25 -1.51
N SER A 7 8.34 8.35 -1.66
CA SER A 7 9.49 8.66 -0.81
C SER A 7 9.68 10.16 -0.70
N HIS A 8 10.60 10.56 0.16
CA HIS A 8 11.02 11.94 0.36
C HIS A 8 11.80 12.53 -0.83
N ASP A 9 12.10 11.73 -1.86
CA ASP A 9 12.92 12.11 -3.02
C ASP A 9 12.20 11.95 -4.37
N THR A 10 10.94 11.47 -4.38
CA THR A 10 10.20 11.22 -5.63
C THR A 10 8.92 12.06 -5.71
N SER A 11 7.84 11.54 -5.17
CA SER A 11 6.51 12.15 -5.15
C SER A 11 5.65 11.43 -4.12
N LEU A 12 4.59 12.08 -3.66
CA LEU A 12 3.59 11.42 -2.83
C LEU A 12 2.63 10.62 -3.71
N PHE A 13 2.40 9.36 -3.36
CA PHE A 13 1.51 8.48 -4.10
C PHE A 13 0.05 8.84 -3.79
N ARG A 14 -0.48 9.81 -4.55
CA ARG A 14 -1.86 10.31 -4.39
C ARG A 14 -2.83 9.77 -5.44
N GLU A 15 -2.31 9.33 -6.60
CA GLU A 15 -3.14 8.97 -7.76
C GLU A 15 -3.80 7.60 -7.65
N GLY A 16 -3.30 6.69 -6.79
CA GLY A 16 -3.88 5.35 -6.64
C GLY A 16 -5.15 5.28 -5.79
N GLY A 17 -5.55 6.35 -5.10
CA GLY A 17 -6.72 6.33 -4.22
C GLY A 17 -6.68 5.20 -3.19
N SER A 18 -7.84 4.60 -2.90
CA SER A 18 -7.94 3.55 -1.87
C SER A 18 -7.22 2.24 -2.21
N THR A 19 -6.74 2.04 -3.46
CA THR A 19 -6.08 0.80 -3.90
C THR A 19 -4.57 0.78 -3.65
N ALA A 20 -3.99 1.90 -3.21
CA ALA A 20 -2.56 2.02 -2.89
C ALA A 20 -2.13 0.99 -1.83
N ALA A 21 -2.96 0.83 -0.79
CA ALA A 21 -2.69 -0.09 0.31
C ALA A 21 -2.61 -1.53 -0.19
N GLU A 22 -3.54 -1.98 -1.03
CA GLU A 22 -3.57 -3.33 -1.60
C GLU A 22 -2.35 -3.58 -2.49
N LEU A 23 -2.04 -2.64 -3.39
CA LEU A 23 -0.91 -2.77 -4.31
C LEU A 23 0.41 -2.94 -3.56
N LEU A 24 0.62 -2.15 -2.50
CA LEU A 24 1.85 -2.22 -1.71
C LEU A 24 1.84 -3.40 -0.74
N LEU A 25 0.83 -3.52 0.11
CA LEU A 25 0.81 -4.47 1.22
C LEU A 25 0.56 -5.91 0.79
N LEU A 26 0.13 -6.16 -0.45
CA LEU A 26 0.06 -7.50 -1.05
C LEU A 26 1.24 -7.80 -1.98
N ALA A 27 2.19 -6.88 -2.16
CA ALA A 27 3.37 -7.11 -2.97
C ALA A 27 4.35 -8.11 -2.32
N PRO A 28 5.10 -8.89 -3.12
CA PRO A 28 6.17 -9.72 -2.60
C PRO A 28 7.32 -8.88 -2.01
N GLY A 29 8.14 -9.53 -1.18
CA GLY A 29 9.35 -8.97 -0.61
C GLY A 29 9.10 -8.14 0.64
N ALA A 30 10.02 -7.21 0.92
CA ALA A 30 9.81 -6.20 1.95
C ALA A 30 9.02 -5.03 1.37
N VAL A 31 8.22 -4.38 2.20
CA VAL A 31 7.45 -3.19 1.81
C VAL A 31 7.74 -2.07 2.80
N GLN A 32 7.82 -0.84 2.30
CA GLN A 32 7.98 0.35 3.12
C GLN A 32 6.84 1.31 2.84
N ILE A 33 6.20 1.77 3.92
CA ILE A 33 5.19 2.82 3.92
C ILE A 33 5.92 4.13 4.24
N PHE A 34 5.69 5.18 3.46
CA PHE A 34 6.18 6.50 3.79
C PHE A 34 5.13 7.23 4.63
N TYR A 35 5.58 8.01 5.63
CA TYR A 35 4.66 8.58 6.61
C TYR A 35 3.60 9.47 5.94
N GLY A 36 2.35 9.23 6.32
CA GLY A 36 1.20 9.94 5.78
C GLY A 36 0.64 9.37 4.47
N ASP A 37 1.21 8.30 3.91
CA ASP A 37 0.55 7.58 2.81
C ASP A 37 -0.81 7.02 3.27
N GLU A 38 -0.87 6.50 4.50
CA GLU A 38 -2.05 5.90 5.12
C GLU A 38 -3.19 6.90 5.35
N SER A 39 -2.83 8.16 5.60
CA SER A 39 -3.74 9.27 5.87
C SER A 39 -3.88 10.24 4.68
N SER A 40 -3.27 9.93 3.53
CA SER A 40 -3.21 10.81 2.35
C SER A 40 -2.72 12.23 2.68
N ARG A 41 -1.62 12.32 3.43
CA ARG A 41 -0.97 13.57 3.84
C ARG A 41 -0.74 14.49 2.64
N PRO A 42 -1.14 15.78 2.74
CA PRO A 42 -0.99 16.70 1.63
C PRO A 42 0.47 17.06 1.39
N PHE A 43 0.78 17.31 0.12
CA PHE A 43 2.05 17.91 -0.28
C PHE A 43 2.16 19.33 0.32
N GLY A 44 3.31 19.63 0.90
CA GLY A 44 3.57 20.90 1.57
C GLY A 44 4.10 21.99 0.64
N PRO A 45 4.39 23.17 1.21
CA PRO A 45 5.04 24.26 0.47
C PRO A 45 6.39 23.83 -0.09
N THR A 46 6.72 24.36 -1.27
CA THR A 46 8.04 24.22 -1.90
C THR A 46 8.76 25.56 -1.93
N GLY A 47 10.09 25.52 -1.88
CA GLY A 47 10.96 26.67 -2.05
C GLY A 47 11.82 26.51 -3.29
N SER A 48 13.13 26.73 -3.14
CA SER A 48 14.12 26.42 -4.18
C SER A 48 14.27 24.92 -4.43
N ASP A 49 13.85 24.08 -3.47
CA ASP A 49 13.79 22.62 -3.62
C ASP A 49 12.34 22.19 -3.97
N PRO A 50 12.10 21.68 -5.19
CA PRO A 50 10.77 21.24 -5.62
C PRO A 50 10.28 19.99 -4.87
N LEU A 51 11.17 19.22 -4.23
CA LEU A 51 10.83 18.00 -3.49
C LEU A 51 10.56 18.26 -2.01
N GLN A 52 10.86 19.46 -1.51
CA GLN A 52 10.63 19.85 -0.11
C GLN A 52 9.19 19.57 0.34
N GLY A 53 8.22 19.78 -0.55
CA GLY A 53 6.80 19.53 -0.24
C GLY A 53 6.45 18.06 0.02
N THR A 54 7.27 17.09 -0.37
CA THR A 54 7.08 15.67 0.02
C THR A 54 7.33 15.42 1.51
N ARG A 55 7.94 16.39 2.19
CA ARG A 55 8.38 16.34 3.59
C ARG A 55 7.56 17.27 4.48
N SER A 56 6.29 17.49 4.14
CA SER A 56 5.33 18.31 4.91
C SER A 56 5.05 17.76 6.31
N ASP A 57 4.48 18.59 7.18
CA ASP A 57 4.00 18.12 8.47
C ASP A 57 2.93 17.03 8.32
N MET A 58 2.92 16.10 9.27
CA MET A 58 1.92 15.04 9.32
C MET A 58 0.53 15.61 9.62
N ASN A 59 -0.49 15.11 8.93
CA ASN A 59 -1.88 15.52 9.09
C ASN A 59 -2.59 14.78 10.24
N TRP A 60 -2.04 14.87 11.45
CA TRP A 60 -2.53 14.14 12.63
C TRP A 60 -4.03 14.29 12.89
N GLN A 61 -4.57 15.49 12.69
CA GLN A 61 -5.99 15.78 12.84
C GLN A 61 -6.89 14.98 11.89
N ASP A 62 -6.36 14.54 10.75
CA ASP A 62 -7.12 13.79 9.75
C ASP A 62 -7.13 12.29 10.05
N VAL A 63 -6.14 11.77 10.79
CA VAL A 63 -5.98 10.34 11.12
C VAL A 63 -7.21 9.80 11.83
N SER A 64 -7.74 10.53 12.82
CA SER A 64 -9.01 10.21 13.49
C SER A 64 -10.23 10.89 12.86
N GLY A 65 -10.02 11.67 11.80
CA GLY A 65 -11.04 12.46 11.11
C GLY A 65 -11.33 11.91 9.72
N LYS A 66 -11.20 12.78 8.70
CA LYS A 66 -11.55 12.45 7.32
C LYS A 66 -10.76 11.27 6.73
N ALA A 67 -9.57 10.97 7.25
CA ALA A 67 -8.73 9.88 6.77
C ALA A 67 -8.89 8.57 7.58
N ALA A 68 -9.71 8.55 8.65
CA ALA A 68 -9.85 7.39 9.53
C ALA A 68 -10.18 6.09 8.81
N ARG A 69 -11.05 6.15 7.78
CA ARG A 69 -11.39 4.98 6.96
C ARG A 69 -10.20 4.46 6.16
N SER A 70 -9.37 5.35 5.62
CA SER A 70 -8.13 4.98 4.92
C SER A 70 -7.17 4.33 5.90
N VAL A 71 -6.88 4.98 7.03
CA VAL A 71 -5.95 4.47 8.05
C VAL A 71 -6.38 3.08 8.54
N THR A 72 -7.66 2.89 8.85
CA THR A 72 -8.22 1.59 9.26
C THR A 72 -8.01 0.50 8.19
N HIS A 73 -8.11 0.86 6.91
CA HIS A 73 -7.89 -0.07 5.80
C HIS A 73 -6.42 -0.47 5.67
N TRP A 74 -5.51 0.50 5.76
CA TRP A 74 -4.06 0.26 5.81
C TRP A 74 -3.67 -0.64 6.99
N GLU A 75 -4.22 -0.38 8.19
CA GLU A 75 -4.01 -1.21 9.37
C GLU A 75 -4.51 -2.64 9.17
N LYS A 76 -5.72 -2.81 8.61
CA LYS A 76 -6.29 -4.13 8.33
C LYS A 76 -5.42 -4.93 7.39
N LEU A 77 -4.93 -4.31 6.31
CA LEU A 77 -4.02 -4.96 5.36
C LEU A 77 -2.64 -5.23 5.96
N GLY A 78 -2.13 -4.32 6.80
CA GLY A 78 -0.88 -4.52 7.53
C GLY A 78 -0.95 -5.72 8.48
N GLN A 79 -2.03 -5.83 9.25
CA GLN A 79 -2.31 -6.97 10.13
C GLN A 79 -2.52 -8.26 9.35
N PHE A 80 -3.13 -8.20 8.16
CA PHE A 80 -3.26 -9.35 7.27
C PHE A 80 -1.88 -9.82 6.80
N ARG A 81 -1.05 -8.92 6.25
CA ARG A 81 0.30 -9.24 5.81
C ARG A 81 1.16 -9.81 6.95
N ALA A 82 1.06 -9.24 8.15
CA ALA A 82 1.81 -9.70 9.31
C ALA A 82 1.44 -11.13 9.73
N ARG A 83 0.17 -11.52 9.55
CA ARG A 83 -0.32 -12.88 9.85
C ARG A 83 -0.05 -13.89 8.74
N HIS A 84 0.25 -13.43 7.52
CA HIS A 84 0.44 -14.27 6.34
C HIS A 84 1.81 -14.05 5.67
N PRO A 85 2.88 -14.69 6.18
CA PRO A 85 4.21 -14.64 5.56
C PRO A 85 4.23 -15.00 4.07
N ALA A 86 3.27 -15.80 3.58
CA ALA A 86 3.13 -16.16 2.17
C ALA A 86 3.04 -14.94 1.26
N ILE A 87 2.44 -13.85 1.71
CA ILE A 87 2.37 -12.62 0.91
C ILE A 87 3.78 -12.09 0.57
N GLY A 88 4.68 -12.07 1.55
CA GLY A 88 6.02 -11.52 1.38
C GLY A 88 7.01 -12.49 0.70
N MET A 89 7.04 -13.75 1.13
CA MET A 89 8.05 -14.72 0.67
C MET A 89 7.49 -15.91 -0.10
N GLY A 90 6.17 -16.05 -0.15
CA GLY A 90 5.53 -17.18 -0.81
C GLY A 90 5.70 -17.16 -2.32
N LYS A 91 5.79 -18.36 -2.90
CA LYS A 91 5.84 -18.55 -4.34
C LYS A 91 4.51 -18.11 -4.93
N GLN A 92 4.55 -17.30 -6.00
CA GLN A 92 3.33 -16.89 -6.71
C GLN A 92 2.94 -17.91 -7.76
N THR A 93 1.65 -18.25 -7.81
CA THR A 93 1.01 -18.94 -8.94
C THR A 93 -0.12 -18.06 -9.45
N THR A 94 0.02 -17.50 -10.65
CA THR A 94 -1.01 -16.67 -11.28
C THR A 94 -2.17 -17.55 -11.76
N LEU A 95 -3.40 -17.11 -11.52
CA LEU A 95 -4.62 -17.80 -11.93
C LEU A 95 -5.04 -17.35 -13.32
N SER A 96 -5.46 -18.31 -14.15
CA SER A 96 -6.08 -18.02 -15.45
C SER A 96 -7.55 -17.63 -15.23
N MET A 97 -7.92 -16.39 -15.56
CA MET A 97 -9.27 -15.85 -15.37
C MET A 97 -9.74 -15.15 -16.65
N ALA A 98 -11.04 -15.28 -16.96
CA ALA A 98 -11.63 -14.63 -18.14
C ALA A 98 -11.69 -13.09 -18.01
N LYS A 99 -11.80 -12.58 -16.78
CA LYS A 99 -11.73 -11.15 -16.43
C LYS A 99 -11.07 -11.01 -15.06
N GLY A 100 -10.38 -9.89 -14.86
CA GLY A 100 -9.70 -9.58 -13.61
C GLY A 100 -8.30 -10.15 -13.50
N TYR A 101 -7.76 -10.15 -12.28
CA TYR A 101 -6.44 -10.68 -11.97
C TYR A 101 -6.50 -11.45 -10.65
N GLY A 102 -5.92 -12.65 -10.62
CA GLY A 102 -5.87 -13.47 -9.42
C GLY A 102 -4.57 -14.22 -9.31
N PHE A 103 -4.11 -14.45 -8.09
CA PHE A 103 -2.92 -15.22 -7.82
C PHE A 103 -3.00 -15.88 -6.45
N ILE A 104 -2.23 -16.96 -6.30
CA ILE A 104 -1.99 -17.65 -5.03
C ILE A 104 -0.56 -17.35 -4.59
N ARG A 105 -0.37 -17.12 -3.30
CA ARG A 105 0.92 -17.07 -2.60
C ARG A 105 0.97 -18.19 -1.59
N GLU A 106 2.04 -18.97 -1.59
CA GLU A 106 2.17 -20.14 -0.71
C GLU A 106 3.60 -20.25 -0.14
N THR A 107 3.70 -20.44 1.17
CA THR A 107 4.95 -20.78 1.88
C THR A 107 4.65 -21.70 3.07
N GLY A 108 5.20 -22.92 3.05
CA GLY A 108 4.84 -23.94 4.05
C GLY A 108 3.34 -24.21 4.05
N ASP A 109 2.72 -24.11 5.23
CA ASP A 109 1.28 -24.29 5.43
C ASP A 109 0.47 -22.98 5.24
N ASP A 110 1.13 -21.83 5.07
CA ASP A 110 0.44 -20.55 4.83
C ASP A 110 0.17 -20.36 3.34
N LYS A 111 -1.12 -20.19 3.01
CA LYS A 111 -1.61 -20.08 1.64
C LYS A 111 -2.65 -18.97 1.55
N VAL A 112 -2.38 -17.99 0.70
CA VAL A 112 -3.28 -16.86 0.45
C VAL A 112 -3.63 -16.81 -1.03
N MET A 113 -4.92 -16.65 -1.32
CA MET A 113 -5.42 -16.32 -2.65
C MET A 113 -5.88 -14.87 -2.68
N VAL A 114 -5.36 -14.10 -3.64
CA VAL A 114 -5.78 -12.72 -3.89
C VAL A 114 -6.49 -12.70 -5.23
N VAL A 115 -7.69 -12.09 -5.27
CA VAL A 115 -8.50 -11.96 -6.47
C VAL A 115 -8.99 -10.52 -6.59
N TRP A 116 -8.74 -9.92 -7.75
CA TRP A 116 -9.33 -8.66 -8.20
C TRP A 116 -10.26 -8.96 -9.37
N ALA A 117 -11.56 -8.78 -9.15
CA ALA A 117 -12.59 -9.21 -10.11
C ALA A 117 -12.84 -8.22 -11.28
N GLY A 118 -12.12 -7.09 -11.33
CA GLY A 118 -12.45 -5.96 -12.20
C GLY A 118 -13.40 -4.95 -11.54
N GLN A 119 -13.41 -3.71 -12.02
CA GLN A 119 -14.47 -2.76 -11.68
C GLN A 119 -15.79 -3.22 -12.34
N GLN A 120 -16.89 -3.14 -11.60
CA GLN A 120 -18.24 -3.12 -12.19
C GLN A 120 -18.49 -1.77 -12.85
#